data_AF-A0A1I6PFR0-F1
#
_entry.id   AF-A0A1I6PFR0-F1
#
_cell.length_a   1.000
_cell.length_b   1.000
_cell.length_c   1.000
_cell.angle_alpha   90.00
_cell.angle_beta   90.00
_cell.angle_gamma   90.00
#
_symmetry.space_group_name_H-M   'P 1'
#
loop_
_entity.id
_entity.type
_entity.pdbx_description
1 polymer ?
#
loop_
_entity_poly.entity_id
_entity_poly.type
_entity_poly.pdbx_seq_one_letter_code
_entity_poly.pdbx_strand_id
1 'polypeptide(L)'
;MPDEKQKLEISQSELALIESALHTQAKILSVQASAGGAKALARLNDVKRALSTITQQKPTPKAEKKTRAPGVFFSMSRMFG
;
A
#
# COMPACT_ATOMS: atom_id res chain seq x y z
N MET A 1 -7.90 3.69 29.12
CA MET A 1 -6.45 3.79 28.91
C MET A 1 -6.23 3.98 27.42
N PRO A 2 -5.59 5.06 26.96
CA PRO A 2 -5.27 5.22 25.56
C PRO A 2 -4.30 4.11 25.13
N ASP A 3 -4.55 3.49 23.97
CA ASP A 3 -3.62 2.55 23.34
C ASP A 3 -2.27 3.25 23.11
N GLU A 4 -1.30 3.05 24.01
CA GLU A 4 0.07 3.51 23.82
C GLU A 4 0.72 2.73 22.69
N LYS A 5 0.77 3.33 21.50
CA LYS A 5 1.47 2.77 20.36
C LYS A 5 2.95 3.14 20.47
N GLN A 6 3.78 2.19 20.90
CA GLN A 6 5.23 2.34 20.80
C GLN A 6 5.66 2.32 19.34
N LYS A 7 6.45 3.32 18.94
CA LYS A 7 7.04 3.38 17.60
C LYS A 7 8.20 2.39 17.54
N LEU A 8 7.99 1.23 16.93
CA LEU A 8 9.08 0.31 16.59
C LEU A 8 9.84 0.86 15.39
N GLU A 9 11.16 0.93 15.52
CA GLU A 9 12.07 1.14 14.39
C GLU A 9 12.32 -0.22 13.75
N ILE A 10 11.87 -0.39 12.49
CA ILE A 10 11.98 -1.62 11.72
C ILE A 10 12.65 -1.26 10.39
N SER A 11 13.69 -2.00 10.00
CA SER A 11 14.34 -1.80 8.70
C SER A 11 13.41 -2.20 7.55
N GLN A 12 13.67 -1.69 6.34
CA GLN A 12 12.86 -2.06 5.16
C GLN A 12 12.96 -3.55 4.83
N SER A 13 14.11 -4.19 5.08
CA SER A 13 14.30 -5.63 4.93
C SER A 13 13.47 -6.44 5.92
N GLU A 14 13.43 -6.03 7.18
CA GLU A 14 12.60 -6.68 8.20
C GLU A 14 11.11 -6.48 7.88
N LEU A 15 10.72 -5.28 7.44
CA LEU A 15 9.35 -4.99 7.04
C LEU A 15 8.90 -5.87 5.86
N ALA A 16 9.78 -6.09 4.87
CA ALA A 16 9.53 -6.99 3.75
C ALA A 16 9.40 -8.46 4.19
N LEU A 17 10.23 -8.90 5.16
CA LEU A 17 10.13 -10.24 5.73
C LEU A 17 8.81 -10.44 6.49
N ILE A 18 8.39 -9.46 7.29
CA ILE A 18 7.10 -9.47 8.00
C ILE A 18 5.94 -9.54 7.02
N GLU A 19 5.95 -8.71 5.97
CA GLU A 19 4.92 -8.72 4.94
C GLU A 19 4.82 -10.08 4.23
N SER A 20 5.96 -10.69 3.86
CA SER A 20 6.00 -12.02 3.25
C SER A 20 5.38 -13.10 4.16
N ALA A 21 5.71 -13.05 5.46
CA ALA A 21 5.14 -13.96 6.44
C ALA A 21 3.62 -13.76 6.59
N LEU A 22 3.14 -12.51 6.60
CA LEU A 22 1.71 -12.19 6.67
C LEU A 22 0.95 -12.63 5.42
N HIS A 23 1.54 -12.52 4.22
CA HIS A 23 0.93 -13.09 3.01
C HIS A 23 0.77 -14.60 3.09
N THR A 24 1.76 -15.30 3.65
CA THR A 24 1.68 -16.75 3.86
C THR A 24 0.57 -17.10 4.85
N GLN A 25 0.49 -16.37 5.98
CA GLN A 25 -0.60 -16.54 6.95
C GLN A 25 -1.98 -16.27 6.34
N ALA A 26 -2.10 -15.24 5.51
CA ALA A 26 -3.35 -14.93 4.81
C ALA A 26 -3.80 -16.08 3.91
N LYS A 27 -2.88 -16.76 3.21
CA LYS A 27 -3.19 -17.93 2.38
C LYS A 27 -3.71 -19.09 3.23
N ILE A 28 -3.02 -19.43 4.32
CA ILE A 28 -3.45 -20.50 5.23
C ILE A 28 -4.83 -20.20 5.81
N LEU A 29 -5.03 -18.99 6.31
CA LEU A 29 -6.31 -18.54 6.88
C LEU A 29 -7.43 -18.50 5.84
N SER A 30 -7.12 -18.18 4.57
CA SER A 30 -8.13 -18.23 3.50
C SER A 30 -8.63 -19.65 3.26
N VAL A 31 -7.75 -20.66 3.26
CA VAL A 31 -8.15 -22.06 3.12
C VAL A 31 -9.04 -22.48 4.29
N GLN A 32 -8.67 -22.12 5.52
CA GLN A 32 -9.45 -22.43 6.72
C GLN A 32 -10.80 -21.69 6.75
N ALA A 33 -10.84 -20.43 6.31
CA ALA A 33 -12.07 -19.65 6.23
C ALA A 33 -13.01 -20.21 5.14
N SER A 34 -12.48 -20.63 4.00
CA SER A 34 -13.25 -21.29 2.93
C SER A 34 -13.85 -22.61 3.39
N ALA A 35 -13.23 -23.31 4.34
CA ALA A 35 -13.79 -24.49 5.00
C ALA A 35 -14.88 -24.17 6.06
N GLY A 36 -15.31 -22.91 6.18
CA GLY A 36 -16.34 -22.47 7.13
C GLY A 36 -15.81 -22.01 8.50
N GLY A 37 -14.49 -21.88 8.67
CA GLY A 37 -13.89 -21.44 9.92
C GLY A 37 -14.14 -19.96 10.23
N ALA A 38 -15.19 -19.63 10.98
CA ALA A 38 -15.53 -18.24 11.34
C ALA A 38 -14.38 -17.50 12.07
N LYS A 39 -13.66 -18.18 12.97
CA LYS A 39 -12.48 -17.64 13.65
C LYS A 39 -11.32 -17.38 12.68
N ALA A 40 -11.14 -18.25 11.69
CA ALA A 40 -10.12 -18.08 10.65
C ALA A 40 -10.45 -16.89 9.75
N LEU A 41 -11.73 -16.68 9.42
CA LEU A 41 -12.18 -15.51 8.67
C LEU A 41 -11.92 -14.19 9.42
N ALA A 42 -12.22 -14.15 10.72
CA ALA A 42 -11.92 -12.98 11.55
C ALA A 42 -10.41 -12.68 11.57
N ARG A 43 -9.57 -13.70 11.77
CA ARG A 43 -8.11 -13.54 11.72
C ARG A 43 -7.60 -13.16 10.33
N LEU A 44 -8.20 -13.67 9.27
CA LEU A 44 -7.87 -13.26 7.90
C LEU A 44 -8.10 -11.76 7.70
N ASN A 45 -9.19 -11.22 8.26
CA ASN A 45 -9.48 -9.78 8.18
C ASN A 45 -8.46 -8.95 8.98
N ASP A 46 -8.06 -9.41 10.17
CA ASP A 46 -7.00 -8.76 10.95
C ASP A 46 -5.69 -8.70 10.15
N VAL A 47 -5.29 -9.81 9.53
CA VAL A 47 -4.05 -9.91 8.72
C VAL A 47 -4.13 -9.02 7.48
N LYS A 48 -5.27 -8.98 6.79
CA LYS A 48 -5.49 -8.08 5.63
C LYS A 48 -5.37 -6.61 6.03
N ARG A 49 -5.87 -6.23 7.21
CA ARG A 49 -5.74 -4.88 7.74
C ARG A 49 -4.28 -4.54 8.04
N ALA A 50 -3.54 -5.45 8.68
CA ALA A 50 -2.11 -5.27 8.95
C ALA A 50 -1.28 -5.11 7.66
N LEU A 51 -1.52 -5.94 6.65
CA LEU A 51 -0.87 -5.83 5.33
C LEU A 51 -1.16 -4.48 4.67
N SER A 52 -2.39 -3.98 4.78
CA SER A 52 -2.77 -2.66 4.26
C SER A 52 -1.99 -1.53 4.95
N THR A 53 -1.81 -1.61 6.27
CA THR A 53 -0.99 -0.66 7.04
C THR A 53 0.48 -0.71 6.62
N ILE A 54 1.06 -1.91 6.47
CA ILE A 54 2.45 -2.08 6.03
C ILE A 54 2.66 -1.50 4.63
N THR A 55 1.72 -1.75 3.71
CA THR A 55 1.79 -1.24 2.33
C THR A 55 1.79 0.29 2.29
N GLN A 56 1.03 0.95 3.18
CA GLN A 56 1.00 2.42 3.28
C GLN A 56 2.28 3.00 3.89
N GLN A 57 2.99 2.22 4.72
CA GLN A 57 4.26 2.65 5.33
C GLN A 57 5.45 2.52 4.39
N LYS A 58 5.34 1.73 3.31
CA LYS A 58 6.37 1.67 2.29
C LYS A 58 6.50 3.01 1.60
N PRO A 59 7.73 3.55 1.44
CA PRO A 59 7.93 4.76 0.66
C PRO A 59 7.47 4.48 -0.76
N THR A 60 6.40 5.16 -1.19
CA THR A 60 6.02 5.17 -2.59
C THR A 60 7.19 5.80 -3.34
N PRO A 61 7.74 5.15 -4.39
CA PRO A 61 8.70 5.83 -5.23
C PRO A 61 8.01 7.10 -5.70
N LYS A 62 8.58 8.27 -5.35
CA LYS A 62 8.07 9.56 -5.81
C LYS A 62 7.92 9.40 -7.31
N ALA A 63 6.68 9.33 -7.78
CA ALA A 63 6.42 9.47 -9.20
C ALA A 63 7.08 10.79 -9.57
N GLU A 64 8.18 10.73 -10.34
CA GLU A 64 8.72 11.91 -10.98
C GLU A 64 7.52 12.54 -11.69
N LYS A 65 7.05 13.66 -11.13
CA LYS A 65 6.15 14.52 -11.86
C LYS A 65 6.97 14.96 -13.06
N LYS A 66 6.83 14.25 -14.18
CA LYS A 66 7.29 14.74 -15.47
C LYS A 66 6.65 16.12 -15.61
N THR A 67 7.45 17.14 -15.39
CA THR A 67 7.12 18.53 -15.66
C THR A 67 6.73 18.54 -17.13
N ARG A 68 5.43 18.50 -17.41
CA ARG A 68 4.94 18.75 -18.76
C ARG A 68 5.24 20.21 -19.02
N ALA A 69 6.37 20.45 -19.68
CA ALA A 69 6.68 21.75 -20.24
C ALA A 69 5.45 22.18 -21.06
N PRO A 70 4.86 23.36 -20.81
CA PRO A 70 3.79 23.85 -21.66
C PRO A 70 4.40 24.08 -23.05
N GLY A 71 4.04 23.22 -23.99
CA GLY A 71 4.43 23.35 -25.39
C GLY A 71 3.98 24.70 -25.91
N VAL A 72 4.97 25.49 -26.28
CA VAL A 72 4.86 26.66 -27.15
C VAL A 72 4.28 26.17 -28.49
N PHE A 73 2.96 26.11 -28.60
CA PHE A 73 2.28 26.00 -29.89
C PHE A 73 1.72 27.37 -30.25
N PHE A 74 2.55 28.10 -30.99
CA PHE A 74 2.16 28.96 -32.11
C PHE A 74 0.92 29.84 -31.89
N SER A 75 1.19 30.99 -31.28
CA SER A 75 0.57 32.26 -31.65
C SER A 75 0.75 32.50 -33.16
N MET A 76 -0.31 32.36 -33.96
CA MET A 76 -0.48 33.11 -35.21
C MET A 76 -1.90 32.93 -35.75
N SER A 77 -2.80 33.82 -35.36
CA SER A 77 -4.05 34.10 -36.10
C SER A 77 -4.62 35.40 -35.58
N ARG A 78 -4.17 36.53 -36.16
CA ARG A 78 -4.89 37.80 -36.30
C ARG A 78 -3.95 38.91 -36.80
N MET A 79 -3.59 38.82 -38.07
CA MET A 79 -3.33 39.98 -38.93
C MET A 79 -3.75 39.58 -40.35
N PHE A 80 -4.27 40.53 -41.12
CA PHE A 80 -5.09 40.38 -42.35
C PHE A 80 -6.54 40.01 -42.03
N GLY A 81 -7.55 40.83 -42.29
CA GLY A 81 -7.68 41.95 -43.22
C GLY A 81 -9.09 41.86 -43.76
#